data_AF-A0A7W3SUK0-F1
#
_entry.id   AF-A0A7W3SUK0-F1
#
_cell.length_a   1.000
_cell.length_b   1.000
_cell.length_c   1.000
_cell.angle_alpha   90.00
_cell.angle_beta   90.00
_cell.angle_gamma   90.00
#
_symmetry.space_group_name_H-M   'P 1'
#
loop_
_entity.id
_entity.type
_entity.pdbx_description
1 polymer ?
#
loop_
_entity_poly.entity_id
_entity_poly.type
_entity_poly.pdbx_seq_one_letter_code
_entity_poly.pdbx_strand_id
1 'polypeptide(L)' 'MSSFAELRKNKGISLAAAAQYIGVAEDTLQNMENNSHDIKISDAVMLADFYNEDIKNISF' A
#
# COMPACT_ATOMS: atom_id res chain seq x y z
N MET A 1 -3.32 -12.21 7.56
CA MET A 1 -2.92 -10.84 7.18
C MET A 1 -2.67 -10.84 5.70
N SER A 2 -3.10 -9.79 5.00
CA SER A 2 -2.88 -9.62 3.56
C SER A 2 -1.79 -8.57 3.33
N SER A 3 -1.04 -8.68 2.24
CA SER A 3 -0.10 -7.64 1.82
C SER A 3 -0.82 -6.46 1.18
N PHE A 4 -0.14 -5.30 1.11
CA PHE A 4 -0.66 -4.15 0.37
C PHE A 4 -0.94 -4.47 -1.10
N ALA A 5 -0.09 -5.29 -1.74
CA ALA A 5 -0.26 -5.67 -3.14
C ALA A 5 -1.55 -6.48 -3.37
N GLU A 6 -1.85 -7.43 -2.48
CA GLU A 6 -3.06 -8.24 -2.55
C GLU A 6 -4.31 -7.38 -2.32
N LEU A 7 -4.28 -6.51 -1.30
CA LEU A 7 -5.39 -5.62 -0.98
C LEU A 7 -5.69 -4.67 -2.14
N ARG A 8 -4.66 -4.05 -2.71
CA ARG A 8 -4.78 -3.15 -3.85
C ARG A 8 -5.41 -3.85 -5.05
N LYS A 9 -4.90 -5.04 -5.40
CA LYS A 9 -5.42 -5.85 -6.51
C LYS A 9 -6.87 -6.29 -6.29
N ASN A 10 -7.20 -6.75 -5.08
CA ASN A 10 -8.56 -7.19 -4.73
C ASN A 10 -9.57 -6.04 -4.81
N LYS A 11 -9.13 -4.81 -4.54
CA LYS A 11 -9.97 -3.60 -4.62
C LYS A 11 -9.97 -2.96 -6.00
N GLY A 12 -9.27 -3.54 -6.98
CA GLY A 12 -9.21 -3.01 -8.35
C GLY A 12 -8.47 -1.68 -8.46
N ILE A 13 -7.60 -1.36 -7.49
CA ILE A 13 -6.86 -0.11 -7.42
C ILE A 13 -5.58 -0.22 -8.27
N SER A 14 -5.33 0.76 -9.11
CA SER A 14 -4.08 0.80 -9.88
C SER A 14 -2.90 1.21 -8.98
N LEU A 15 -1.71 0.74 -9.33
CA LEU A 15 -0.49 1.11 -8.60
C LEU A 15 -0.27 2.63 -8.65
N ALA A 16 -0.45 3.24 -9.82
CA ALA A 16 -0.40 4.70 -10.00
C ALA A 16 -1.34 5.47 -9.05
N ALA A 17 -2.59 5.00 -8.89
CA ALA A 17 -3.56 5.68 -8.04
C ALA A 17 -3.17 5.63 -6.56
N ALA A 18 -2.72 4.47 -6.08
CA ALA A 18 -2.24 4.31 -4.72
C ALA A 18 -0.97 5.12 -4.46
N ALA A 19 -0.03 5.14 -5.41
CA ALA A 19 1.21 5.90 -5.30
C ALA A 19 0.94 7.41 -5.27
N GLN A 20 0.05 7.88 -6.13
CA GLN A 20 -0.41 9.27 -6.15
C GLN A 20 -1.08 9.68 -4.83
N TYR A 21 -1.88 8.78 -4.23
CA TYR A 21 -2.58 9.06 -2.98
C TYR A 21 -1.61 9.32 -1.82
N ILE A 22 -0.54 8.53 -1.72
CA ILE A 22 0.48 8.70 -0.67
C ILE A 22 1.63 9.64 -1.08
N GLY A 23 1.59 10.21 -2.29
CA GLY A 23 2.56 11.18 -2.77
C GLY A 23 3.94 10.61 -3.09
N VAL A 24 4.02 9.33 -3.50
CA VAL A 24 5.28 8.67 -3.92
C VAL A 24 5.25 8.35 -5.42
N ALA A 25 6.42 8.06 -5.98
CA ALA A 25 6.50 7.58 -7.35
C ALA A 25 5.99 6.12 -7.46
N GLU A 26 5.45 5.75 -8.62
CA GLU A 26 4.85 4.43 -8.83
C GLU A 26 5.85 3.29 -8.63
N ASP A 27 7.10 3.47 -9.04
CA ASP A 27 8.22 2.56 -8.80
C ASP A 27 8.53 2.38 -7.30
N THR A 28 8.38 3.46 -6.53
CA THR A 28 8.56 3.47 -5.08
C THR A 28 7.48 2.63 -4.43
N LEU A 29 6.20 2.80 -4.83
CA LEU A 29 5.13 1.95 -4.32
C LEU A 29 5.31 0.49 -4.78
N GLN A 30 5.77 0.25 -6.01
CA GLN A 30 6.08 -1.10 -6.48
C GLN A 30 7.13 -1.78 -5.60
N ASN A 31 8.20 -1.05 -5.27
CA ASN A 31 9.26 -1.53 -4.41
C ASN A 31 8.77 -1.77 -2.99
N MET A 32 7.92 -0.90 -2.45
CA MET A 32 7.25 -1.06 -1.16
C MET A 32 6.35 -2.31 -1.12
N GLU A 33 5.58 -2.56 -2.18
CA GLU A 33 4.73 -3.76 -2.29
C GLU A 33 5.53 -5.05 -2.41
N ASN A 34 6.71 -4.99 -3.03
CA ASN A 34 7.62 -6.14 -3.17
C ASN A 34 8.52 -6.34 -1.93
N ASN A 35 8.86 -5.26 -1.23
CA ASN A 35 9.78 -5.22 -0.08
C ASN A 35 9.15 -4.41 1.05
N SER A 36 8.22 -5.04 1.75
CA SER A 36 7.35 -4.33 2.69
C SER A 36 8.06 -3.74 3.92
N HIS A 37 9.25 -4.25 4.27
CA HIS A 37 10.05 -3.80 5.41
C HIS A 37 10.50 -2.33 5.33
N ASP A 38 10.50 -1.74 4.13
CA ASP A 38 10.91 -0.34 3.90
C ASP A 38 9.72 0.65 3.92
N ILE A 39 8.49 0.15 4.11
CA ILE A 39 7.32 1.01 4.23
C ILE A 39 7.38 1.77 5.56
N LYS A 40 7.34 3.10 5.46
CA LYS A 40 7.13 3.95 6.64
C LYS A 40 5.72 3.74 7.17
N ILE A 41 5.58 3.73 8.50
CA ILE A 41 4.27 3.60 9.16
C ILE A 41 3.27 4.65 8.66
N SER A 42 3.71 5.89 8.38
CA SER A 42 2.84 6.93 7.81
C SER A 42 2.20 6.52 6.50
N ASP A 43 3.01 5.96 5.60
CA ASP A 43 2.61 5.58 4.25
C ASP A 43 1.74 4.31 4.33
N ALA A 44 2.08 3.41 5.23
CA ALA A 44 1.30 2.22 5.55
C ALA A 44 -0.12 2.57 6.01
N VAL A 45 -0.24 3.51 6.95
CA VAL A 45 -1.53 3.98 7.47
C VAL A 45 -2.35 4.64 6.36
N MET A 46 -1.73 5.50 5.54
CA MET A 46 -2.41 6.11 4.40
C MET A 46 -2.90 5.08 3.38
N LEU A 47 -2.09 4.06 3.06
CA LEU A 47 -2.51 2.98 2.17
C LEU A 47 -3.64 2.15 2.78
N ALA A 48 -3.59 1.85 4.08
CA ALA A 48 -4.65 1.11 4.77
C ALA A 48 -5.98 1.88 4.75
N ASP A 49 -5.94 3.17 5.04
CA ASP A 49 -7.10 4.07 4.95
C ASP A 49 -7.65 4.14 3.51
N PHE A 50 -6.76 4.28 2.52
CA PHE A 50 -7.15 4.30 1.10
C PHE A 50 -7.77 2.98 0.64
N TYR A 51 -7.27 1.86 1.18
CA TYR A 51 -7.81 0.54 0.93
C TYR A 51 -9.02 0.24 1.82
N ASN A 52 -9.43 1.12 2.73
CA ASN A 52 -10.53 0.86 3.67
C ASN A 52 -10.30 -0.46 4.44
N GLU A 53 -9.09 -0.63 4.99
CA GLU A 53 -8.65 -1.77 5.81
C GLU A 53 -8.01 -1.29 7.11
N ASP A 54 -8.11 -2.09 8.17
CA ASP A 54 -7.35 -1.84 9.39
C ASP A 54 -5.88 -2.24 9.16
N ILE A 55 -4.95 -1.34 9.47
CA ILE A 55 -3.50 -1.57 9.38
C ILE A 55 -3.06 -2.86 10.10
N LYS A 56 -3.77 -3.26 11.16
CA LYS A 56 -3.52 -4.51 11.91
C LYS A 56 -3.78 -5.78 11.09
N ASN A 57 -4.54 -5.68 10.01
CA ASN A 57 -4.82 -6.80 9.11
C ASN A 57 -3.79 -6.90 7.97
N ILE A 58 -2.86 -5.93 7.89
CA ILE A 58 -1.89 -5.82 6.81
C ILE A 58 -0.50 -6.26 7.29
N SER A 59 0.18 -7.07 6.48
CA SER A 59 1.58 -7.43 6.70
C SER A 59 2.47 -6.46 5.93
N PHE A 60 3.35 -5.72 6.62
CA PHE A 60 4.38 -4.91 5.99
C PHE A 60 5.64 -4.79 6.84
#